data_AF-A0A967WG67-F1
#
_entry.id   AF-A0A967WG67-F1
#
_cell.length_a   1.000
_cell.length_b   1.000
_cell.length_c   1.000
_cell.angle_alpha   90.00
_cell.angle_beta   90.00
_cell.angle_gamma   90.00
#
_symmetry.space_group_name_H-M   'P 1'
#
loop_
_entity.id
_entity.type
_entity.pdbx_description
1 polymer ?
#
loop_
_entity_poly.entity_id
_entity_poly.type
_entity_poly.pdbx_seq_one_letter_code
_entity_poly.pdbx_strand_id
1 'polypeptide(L)'
;MHPQIPGVGYEMKGQAPEAPLLANLMRDRQDEIASAWAEQIRRLPDSRYATYAQDEVLAWVSHGVAAAIETLSTGSYQPAEAYLREISLTRLQMGFDISEVTEALLLFKEAALPVIEQARQDGSLEYAAASAVLDRYLRFVVSRFGHLYAQAMEKELRESEERFRTL
;
A
#
# COMPACT_ATOMS: atom_id res chain seq x y z
N MET A 1 -31.95 -1.31 -23.03
CA MET A 1 -31.72 0.03 -22.46
C MET A 1 -31.08 -0.18 -21.09
N HIS A 2 -29.75 -0.28 -21.06
CA HIS A 2 -28.99 -0.56 -19.83
C HIS A 2 -28.64 0.75 -19.12
N PRO A 3 -28.80 0.86 -17.80
CA PRO A 3 -28.37 2.04 -17.07
C PRO A 3 -26.83 2.07 -17.00
N GLN A 4 -26.24 3.16 -17.47
CA GLN A 4 -24.87 3.54 -17.17
C GLN A 4 -24.77 3.81 -15.67
N ILE A 5 -23.91 3.05 -14.96
CA ILE A 5 -23.51 3.43 -13.61
C ILE A 5 -22.47 4.55 -13.75
N PRO A 6 -22.74 5.77 -13.26
CA PRO A 6 -21.78 6.87 -13.32
C PRO A 6 -20.55 6.50 -12.51
N GLY A 7 -19.37 6.75 -13.07
CA GLY A 7 -18.09 6.58 -12.40
C GLY A 7 -18.12 7.24 -11.02
N VAL A 8 -18.01 6.41 -9.98
CA VAL A 8 -17.75 6.86 -8.62
C VAL A 8 -16.32 7.37 -8.60
N GLY A 9 -16.14 8.63 -8.97
CA GLY A 9 -14.96 9.39 -8.62
C GLY A 9 -14.91 9.46 -7.11
N TYR A 10 -14.17 8.57 -6.48
CA TYR A 10 -13.91 8.59 -5.05
C TYR A 10 -12.90 9.71 -4.77
N GLU A 11 -13.34 10.97 -4.91
CA GLU A 11 -12.61 12.12 -4.40
C GLU A 11 -12.64 12.07 -2.87
N MET A 12 -11.64 11.42 -2.28
CA MET A 12 -11.35 11.56 -0.86
C MET A 12 -10.94 13.01 -0.60
N LYS A 13 -11.92 13.87 -0.29
CA LYS A 13 -11.76 15.29 0.12
C LYS A 13 -11.13 15.42 1.52
N GLY A 14 -10.12 14.61 1.84
CA GLY A 14 -9.41 14.65 3.11
C GLY A 14 -7.92 14.81 2.87
N GLN A 15 -7.31 15.83 3.47
CA GLN A 15 -5.86 15.97 3.55
C GLN A 15 -5.27 14.71 4.21
N ALA A 16 -4.11 14.24 3.74
CA ALA A 16 -3.47 13.07 4.33
C ALA A 16 -3.12 13.35 5.80
N PRO A 17 -3.00 12.32 6.66
CA PRO A 17 -2.51 12.56 8.00
C PRO A 17 -1.08 13.11 7.91
N GLU A 18 -0.89 14.33 8.40
CA GLU A 18 0.44 14.90 8.59
C GLU A 18 0.94 14.50 9.98
N ALA A 19 2.04 13.76 10.03
CA ALA A 19 2.63 13.28 11.28
C ALA A 19 4.17 13.26 11.18
N PRO A 20 4.84 14.43 11.21
CA PRO A 20 6.27 14.54 10.97
C PRO A 20 7.13 13.74 11.97
N LEU A 21 6.70 13.64 13.23
CA LEU A 21 7.41 12.83 14.25
C LEU A 21 7.39 11.35 13.91
N LEU A 22 6.22 10.82 13.52
CA LEU A 22 6.09 9.44 13.08
C LEU A 22 6.87 9.19 11.78
N ALA A 23 6.80 10.12 10.82
CA ALA A 23 7.56 10.04 9.58
C ALA A 23 9.07 10.00 9.83
N ASN A 24 9.58 10.81 10.77
CA ASN A 24 10.99 10.80 11.15
C ASN A 24 11.39 9.46 11.80
N LEU A 25 10.60 8.97 12.76
CA LEU A 25 10.83 7.66 13.37
C LEU A 25 10.89 6.54 12.32
N MET A 26 9.91 6.52 11.42
CA MET A 26 9.85 5.51 10.36
C MET A 26 11.01 5.64 9.38
N ARG A 27 11.50 6.87 9.12
CA ARG A 27 12.68 7.10 8.29
C ARG A 27 13.94 6.57 8.95
N ASP A 28 14.13 6.82 10.23
CA ASP A 28 15.29 6.35 11.00
C ASP A 28 15.33 4.82 11.10
N ARG A 29 14.19 4.15 10.96
CA ARG A 29 14.03 2.70 11.08
C ARG A 29 13.47 2.05 9.81
N GLN A 30 13.61 2.70 8.65
CA GLN A 30 12.96 2.26 7.41
C GLN A 30 13.39 0.86 6.97
N ASP A 31 14.68 0.54 7.12
CA ASP A 31 15.23 -0.75 6.70
C ASP A 31 14.71 -1.90 7.56
N GLU A 32 14.51 -1.64 8.87
CA GLU A 32 13.92 -2.61 9.80
C GLU A 32 12.45 -2.85 9.49
N ILE A 33 11.69 -1.78 9.25
CA ILE A 33 10.27 -1.87 8.87
C ILE A 33 10.13 -2.64 7.56
N ALA A 34 10.93 -2.30 6.54
CA ALA A 34 10.90 -2.95 5.24
C ALA A 34 11.29 -4.44 5.35
N SER A 35 12.33 -4.76 6.12
CA SER A 35 12.76 -6.14 6.34
C SER A 35 11.70 -6.98 7.05
N ALA A 36 11.12 -6.46 8.13
CA ALA A 36 10.04 -7.13 8.85
C ALA A 36 8.80 -7.31 7.96
N TRP A 37 8.47 -6.29 7.18
CA TRP A 37 7.33 -6.35 6.27
C TRP A 37 7.55 -7.39 5.16
N ALA A 38 8.72 -7.40 4.52
CA ALA A 38 9.10 -8.39 3.50
C ALA A 38 9.02 -9.83 4.03
N GLU A 39 9.51 -10.05 5.25
CA GLU A 39 9.46 -11.35 5.90
C GLU A 39 8.01 -11.80 6.17
N GLN A 40 7.15 -10.91 6.65
CA GLN A 40 5.74 -11.21 6.93
C GLN A 40 4.97 -11.52 5.64
N ILE A 41 5.12 -10.73 4.57
CA ILE A 41 4.36 -10.95 3.33
C ILE A 41 4.78 -12.24 2.61
N ARG A 42 6.04 -12.66 2.71
CA ARG A 42 6.49 -13.96 2.18
C ARG A 42 5.95 -15.15 2.94
N ARG A 43 5.49 -14.95 4.18
CA ARG A 43 4.86 -15.98 5.02
C ARG A 43 3.35 -16.04 4.85
N LEU A 44 2.75 -15.18 4.03
CA LEU A 44 1.33 -15.26 3.74
C LEU A 44 0.98 -16.63 3.14
N PRO A 45 0.02 -17.36 3.73
CA PRO A 45 -0.41 -18.64 3.19
C PRO A 45 -1.00 -18.43 1.81
N ASP A 46 -0.73 -19.38 0.91
CA ASP A 46 -1.26 -19.40 -0.47
C ASP A 46 -1.00 -18.13 -1.30
N SER A 47 -0.01 -17.31 -0.92
CA SER A 47 0.36 -16.13 -1.67
C SER A 47 1.52 -16.36 -2.62
N ARG A 48 1.46 -15.70 -3.78
CA ARG A 48 2.57 -15.61 -4.73
C ARG A 48 3.80 -14.89 -4.14
N TYR A 49 3.66 -14.09 -3.09
CA TYR A 49 4.82 -13.48 -2.43
C TYR A 49 5.84 -14.53 -1.96
N ALA A 50 5.39 -15.72 -1.58
CA ALA A 50 6.26 -16.82 -1.15
C ALA A 50 7.18 -17.36 -2.27
N THR A 51 6.83 -17.16 -3.55
CA THR A 51 7.61 -17.65 -4.70
C THR A 51 8.77 -16.74 -5.09
N TYR A 52 8.83 -15.52 -4.55
CA TYR A 52 9.88 -14.56 -4.84
C TYR A 52 10.99 -14.59 -3.78
N ALA A 53 12.19 -14.22 -4.21
CA ALA A 53 13.33 -14.13 -3.32
C ALA A 53 13.16 -12.97 -2.31
N GLN A 54 13.81 -13.10 -1.15
CA GLN A 54 13.62 -12.13 -0.06
C GLN A 54 14.09 -10.72 -0.43
N ASP A 55 15.18 -10.62 -1.16
CA ASP A 55 15.74 -9.37 -1.68
C ASP A 55 14.83 -8.70 -2.72
N GLU A 56 14.20 -9.48 -3.59
CA GLU A 56 13.19 -8.96 -4.54
C GLU A 56 12.00 -8.35 -3.80
N VAL A 57 11.47 -9.09 -2.83
CA VAL A 57 10.32 -8.63 -2.05
C VAL A 57 10.69 -7.42 -1.19
N LEU A 58 11.89 -7.41 -0.59
CA LEU A 58 12.42 -6.29 0.16
C LEU A 58 12.50 -5.02 -0.70
N ALA A 59 13.01 -5.11 -1.93
CA ALA A 59 13.08 -3.97 -2.83
C ALA A 59 11.70 -3.36 -3.11
N TRP A 60 10.66 -4.20 -3.28
CA TRP A 60 9.29 -3.73 -3.50
C TRP A 60 8.72 -3.01 -2.28
N VAL A 61 8.85 -3.61 -1.09
CA VAL A 61 8.26 -3.01 0.11
C VAL A 61 9.01 -1.77 0.57
N SER A 62 10.32 -1.66 0.31
CA SER A 62 11.09 -0.44 0.58
C SER A 62 10.52 0.78 -0.14
N HIS A 63 10.04 0.63 -1.38
CA HIS A 63 9.35 1.70 -2.09
C HIS A 63 8.02 2.08 -1.40
N GLY A 64 7.27 1.10 -0.91
CA GLY A 64 6.05 1.32 -0.14
C GLY A 64 6.30 2.07 1.18
N VAL A 65 7.36 1.70 1.91
CA VAL A 65 7.78 2.38 3.15
C VAL A 65 8.17 3.84 2.85
N ALA A 66 8.95 4.08 1.80
CA ALA A 66 9.34 5.43 1.39
C ALA A 66 8.12 6.31 1.05
N ALA A 67 7.16 5.77 0.30
CA ALA A 67 5.92 6.48 -0.04
C ALA A 67 5.08 6.80 1.21
N ALA A 68 5.02 5.89 2.20
CA ALA A 68 4.36 6.15 3.48
C ALA A 68 5.04 7.29 4.25
N ILE A 69 6.37 7.26 4.38
CA ILE A 69 7.16 8.30 5.05
C ILE A 69 6.92 9.66 4.40
N GLU A 70 6.97 9.74 3.06
CA GLU A 70 6.78 11.00 2.36
C GLU A 70 5.35 11.54 2.49
N THR A 71 4.34 10.66 2.41
CA THR A 71 2.94 11.05 2.65
C THR A 71 2.74 11.60 4.07
N LEU A 72 3.28 10.94 5.08
CA LEU A 72 3.15 11.37 6.48
C LEU A 72 3.95 12.64 6.77
N SER A 73 5.09 12.84 6.09
CA SER A 73 5.93 14.03 6.23
C SER A 73 5.35 15.27 5.56
N THR A 74 4.59 15.10 4.47
CA THR A 74 4.07 16.21 3.66
C THR A 74 2.59 16.48 3.88
N GLY A 75 1.85 15.56 4.50
CA GLY A 75 0.39 15.62 4.57
C GLY A 75 -0.30 15.45 3.21
N SER A 76 0.43 14.95 2.20
CA SER A 76 -0.05 14.74 0.84
C SER A 76 -0.16 13.25 0.50
N TYR A 77 -1.29 12.83 -0.08
CA TYR A 77 -1.44 11.46 -0.57
C TYR A 77 -0.74 11.22 -1.91
N GLN A 78 -0.16 12.24 -2.56
CA GLN A 78 0.48 12.08 -3.88
C GLN A 78 1.56 10.99 -3.92
N PRO A 79 2.50 10.88 -2.95
CA PRO A 79 3.50 9.80 -2.94
C PRO A 79 2.87 8.41 -2.85
N ALA A 80 1.92 8.22 -1.91
CA ALA A 80 1.18 6.98 -1.78
C ALA A 80 0.38 6.65 -3.04
N GLU A 81 -0.25 7.65 -3.68
CA GLU A 81 -1.03 7.44 -4.90
C GLU A 81 -0.16 7.04 -6.10
N ALA A 82 1.03 7.64 -6.24
CA ALA A 82 1.99 7.26 -7.27
C ALA A 82 2.43 5.80 -7.10
N TYR A 83 2.83 5.42 -5.88
CA TYR A 83 3.17 4.04 -5.53
C TYR A 83 2.02 3.07 -5.83
N LEU A 84 0.80 3.41 -5.41
CA LEU A 84 -0.38 2.54 -5.60
C LEU A 84 -0.72 2.30 -7.07
N ARG A 85 -0.55 3.32 -7.93
CA ARG A 85 -0.77 3.19 -9.37
C ARG A 85 0.23 2.21 -9.98
N GLU A 86 1.50 2.33 -9.62
CA GLU A 86 2.55 1.42 -10.06
C GLU A 86 2.22 -0.02 -9.65
N ILE A 87 2.03 -0.27 -8.34
CA ILE A 87 1.83 -1.64 -7.86
C ILE A 87 0.51 -2.25 -8.34
N SER A 88 -0.55 -1.46 -8.56
CA SER A 88 -1.83 -1.99 -9.08
C SER A 88 -1.66 -2.62 -10.46
N LEU A 89 -0.87 -2.00 -11.34
CA LEU A 89 -0.64 -2.51 -12.68
C LEU A 89 0.36 -3.66 -12.64
N THR A 90 1.49 -3.47 -11.95
CA THR A 90 2.55 -4.48 -11.87
C THR A 90 2.05 -5.77 -11.24
N ARG A 91 1.27 -5.71 -10.15
CA ARG A 91 0.76 -6.92 -9.48
C ARG A 91 -0.30 -7.64 -10.31
N LEU A 92 -1.17 -6.91 -11.01
CA LEU A 92 -2.12 -7.50 -11.95
C LEU A 92 -1.38 -8.28 -13.07
N GLN A 93 -0.35 -7.67 -13.67
CA GLN A 93 0.45 -8.30 -14.73
C GLN A 93 1.25 -9.52 -14.24
N MET A 94 1.68 -9.49 -12.98
CA MET A 94 2.32 -10.64 -12.31
C MET A 94 1.31 -11.71 -11.85
N GLY A 95 0.01 -11.49 -12.08
CA GLY A 95 -1.06 -12.42 -11.78
C GLY A 95 -1.42 -12.52 -10.30
N PHE A 96 -1.02 -11.58 -9.45
CA PHE A 96 -1.46 -11.55 -8.05
C PHE A 96 -2.96 -11.39 -7.95
N ASP A 97 -3.58 -12.03 -6.97
CA ASP A 97 -4.96 -11.69 -6.62
C ASP A 97 -5.00 -10.36 -5.81
N ILE A 98 -6.10 -9.62 -5.95
CA ILE A 98 -6.33 -8.39 -5.20
C ILE A 98 -6.28 -8.61 -3.68
N SER A 99 -6.75 -9.77 -3.21
CA SER A 99 -6.74 -10.13 -1.78
C SER A 99 -5.33 -10.30 -1.25
N GLU A 100 -4.44 -10.98 -1.99
CA GLU A 100 -3.04 -11.16 -1.61
C GLU A 100 -2.32 -9.82 -1.43
N VAL A 101 -2.51 -8.89 -2.36
CA VAL A 101 -1.88 -7.57 -2.27
C VAL A 101 -2.50 -6.72 -1.16
N THR A 102 -3.82 -6.83 -0.97
CA THR A 102 -4.51 -6.14 0.13
C THR A 102 -4.02 -6.61 1.49
N GLU A 103 -3.87 -7.91 1.69
CA GLU A 103 -3.34 -8.48 2.93
C GLU A 103 -1.88 -8.08 3.16
N ALA A 104 -1.07 -8.11 2.11
CA ALA A 104 0.30 -7.59 2.15
C ALA A 104 0.34 -6.12 2.56
N LEU A 105 -0.55 -5.27 2.04
CA LEU A 105 -0.62 -3.85 2.44
C LEU A 105 -1.01 -3.68 3.91
N LEU A 106 -1.88 -4.53 4.46
CA LEU A 106 -2.29 -4.47 5.87
C LEU A 106 -1.16 -4.86 6.83
N LEU A 107 -0.31 -5.83 6.44
CA LEU A 107 0.86 -6.26 7.22
C LEU A 107 1.89 -5.13 7.45
N PHE A 108 1.83 -4.05 6.67
CA PHE A 108 2.67 -2.87 6.92
C PHE A 108 2.51 -2.33 8.35
N LYS A 109 1.29 -2.31 8.90
CA LYS A 109 1.07 -1.86 10.27
C LYS A 109 1.76 -2.80 11.27
N GLU A 110 1.64 -4.10 11.07
CA GLU A 110 2.27 -5.09 11.95
C GLU A 110 3.80 -4.96 11.94
N ALA A 111 4.39 -4.64 10.79
CA ALA A 111 5.82 -4.34 10.68
C ALA A 111 6.22 -3.01 11.36
N ALA A 112 5.36 -1.99 11.35
CA ALA A 112 5.68 -0.67 11.92
C ALA A 112 5.41 -0.57 13.44
N LEU A 113 4.47 -1.36 13.98
CA LEU A 113 4.07 -1.28 15.39
C LEU A 113 5.22 -1.51 16.39
N PRO A 114 6.13 -2.49 16.21
CA PRO A 114 7.27 -2.67 17.11
C PRO A 114 8.17 -1.43 17.22
N VAL A 115 8.39 -0.73 16.11
CA VAL A 115 9.19 0.51 16.07
C VAL A 115 8.46 1.64 16.83
N ILE A 116 7.15 1.76 16.65
CA ILE A 116 6.32 2.75 17.38
C ILE A 116 6.30 2.46 18.87
N GLU A 117 6.22 1.19 19.26
CA GLU A 117 6.21 0.77 20.67
C GLU A 117 7.56 1.05 21.35
N GLN A 118 8.68 0.86 20.68
CA GLN A 118 10.00 1.24 21.20
C GLN A 118 10.09 2.76 21.42
N ALA A 119 9.66 3.56 20.44
CA ALA A 119 9.63 5.03 20.58
C ALA A 119 8.72 5.51 21.72
N ARG A 120 7.62 4.80 21.98
CA ARG A 120 6.74 5.06 23.14
C ARG A 120 7.48 4.86 24.46
N GLN A 121 8.28 3.79 24.58
CA GLN A 121 9.06 3.47 25.79
C GLN A 121 10.13 4.53 26.06
N ASP A 122 10.71 5.10 25.00
CA ASP A 122 11.68 6.20 25.07
C ASP A 122 11.02 7.58 25.29
N GLY A 123 9.67 7.64 25.31
CA GLY A 123 8.90 8.87 25.49
C GLY A 123 8.91 9.81 24.28
N SER A 124 9.38 9.36 23.12
CA SER A 124 9.55 10.20 21.91
C SER A 124 8.29 10.26 21.04
N LEU A 125 7.32 9.38 21.27
CA LEU A 125 6.08 9.30 20.49
C LEU A 125 4.87 8.86 21.32
N GLU A 126 3.72 9.48 21.09
CA GLU A 126 2.44 9.05 21.68
C GLU A 126 1.86 7.92 20.82
N TYR A 127 1.77 6.72 21.40
CA TYR A 127 1.43 5.49 20.69
C TYR A 127 0.01 5.50 20.12
N ALA A 128 -0.98 6.01 20.86
CA ALA A 128 -2.36 5.99 20.40
C ALA A 128 -2.55 6.89 19.17
N ALA A 129 -1.96 8.10 19.18
CA ALA A 129 -1.94 9.01 18.05
C ALA A 129 -1.19 8.42 16.85
N ALA A 130 -0.01 7.84 17.06
CA ALA A 130 0.76 7.22 15.99
C ALA A 130 0.02 6.04 15.34
N SER A 131 -0.58 5.15 16.14
CA SER A 131 -1.40 4.05 15.64
C SER A 131 -2.62 4.55 14.87
N ALA A 132 -3.31 5.58 15.37
CA ALA A 132 -4.49 6.14 14.70
C ALA A 132 -4.13 6.79 13.34
N VAL A 133 -2.95 7.42 13.25
CA VAL A 133 -2.41 7.96 12.00
C VAL A 133 -2.15 6.84 11.00
N LEU A 134 -1.47 5.75 11.41
CA LEU A 134 -1.25 4.60 10.54
C LEU A 134 -2.55 3.96 10.06
N ASP A 135 -3.55 3.82 10.95
CA ASP A 135 -4.86 3.29 10.59
C ASP A 135 -5.56 4.15 9.54
N ARG A 136 -5.47 5.48 9.67
CA ARG A 136 -6.02 6.41 8.68
C ARG A 136 -5.31 6.29 7.34
N TYR A 137 -3.98 6.20 7.35
CA TYR A 137 -3.17 6.00 6.15
C TYR A 137 -3.52 4.67 5.46
N LEU A 138 -3.59 3.57 6.20
CA LEU A 138 -3.90 2.25 5.64
C LEU A 138 -5.30 2.15 5.04
N ARG A 139 -6.31 2.76 5.68
CA ARG A 139 -7.66 2.83 5.10
C ARG A 139 -7.66 3.52 3.74
N PHE A 140 -6.88 4.59 3.59
CA PHE A 140 -6.70 5.23 2.28
C PHE A 140 -6.02 4.28 1.30
N VAL A 141 -4.88 3.69 1.68
CA VAL A 141 -4.07 2.83 0.81
C VAL A 141 -4.86 1.63 0.29
N VAL A 142 -5.55 0.91 1.17
CA VAL A 142 -6.35 -0.28 0.81
C VAL A 142 -7.53 0.10 -0.09
N SER A 143 -8.28 1.14 0.28
CA SER A 143 -9.42 1.61 -0.53
C SER A 143 -8.96 2.05 -1.92
N ARG A 144 -7.88 2.83 -1.98
CA ARG A 144 -7.35 3.37 -3.23
C ARG A 144 -6.74 2.29 -4.11
N PHE A 145 -5.99 1.35 -3.53
CA PHE A 145 -5.46 0.20 -4.24
C PHE A 145 -6.58 -0.61 -4.90
N GLY A 146 -7.64 -0.95 -4.15
CA GLY A 146 -8.74 -1.75 -4.69
C GLY A 146 -9.44 -1.07 -5.88
N HIS A 147 -9.61 0.25 -5.83
CA HIS A 147 -10.14 1.01 -6.96
C HIS A 147 -9.21 1.01 -8.18
N LEU A 148 -7.91 1.26 -7.98
CA LEU A 148 -6.93 1.27 -9.07
C LEU A 148 -6.76 -0.11 -9.71
N TYR A 149 -6.76 -1.17 -8.89
CA TYR A 149 -6.69 -2.55 -9.35
C TYR A 149 -7.91 -2.93 -10.21
N ALA A 150 -9.13 -2.59 -9.75
CA ALA A 150 -10.34 -2.81 -10.53
C ALA A 150 -10.32 -2.06 -11.86
N GLN A 151 -9.87 -0.81 -11.87
CA GLN A 151 -9.70 -0.03 -13.11
C GLN A 151 -8.69 -0.65 -14.08
N ALA A 152 -7.56 -1.15 -13.56
CA ALA A 152 -6.56 -1.83 -14.37
C ALA A 152 -7.11 -3.12 -14.99
N MET A 153 -7.85 -3.91 -14.21
CA MET A 153 -8.49 -5.15 -14.67
C MET A 153 -9.56 -4.89 -15.73
N GLU A 154 -10.42 -3.89 -15.55
CA GLU A 154 -11.42 -3.49 -16.55
C GLU A 154 -10.77 -3.06 -17.87
N LYS A 155 -9.63 -2.37 -17.79
CA LYS A 155 -8.86 -1.94 -18.97
C LYS A 155 -8.27 -3.15 -19.70
N GLU A 156 -7.63 -4.08 -19.00
CA GLU A 156 -7.07 -5.30 -19.61
C GLU A 156 -8.16 -6.16 -20.27
N LEU A 157 -9.33 -6.28 -19.63
CA LEU A 157 -10.46 -7.01 -20.20
C LEU A 157 -10.92 -6.37 -21.51
N ARG A 158 -11.13 -5.05 -21.53
CA ARG A 158 -11.55 -4.32 -22.74
C ARG A 158 -10.55 -4.47 -23.88
N GLU A 159 -9.25 -4.32 -23.58
CA GLU A 159 -8.19 -4.49 -24.58
C GLU A 159 -8.12 -5.93 -25.10
N SER A 160 -8.41 -6.93 -24.26
CA SER A 160 -8.47 -8.33 -24.68
C SER A 160 -9.65 -8.59 -25.64
N GLU A 161 -10.83 -8.06 -25.33
CA GLU A 161 -12.03 -8.19 -26.17
C GLU A 161 -11.84 -7.53 -27.54
N GLU A 162 -11.20 -6.35 -27.58
CA GLU A 162 -10.90 -5.66 -28.83
C GLU A 162 -9.95 -6.47 -29.71
N ARG A 163 -8.88 -7.06 -29.14
CA ARG A 163 -7.98 -7.95 -29.87
C ARG A 163 -8.71 -9.17 -30.46
N PHE A 164 -9.61 -9.78 -29.70
CA PHE A 164 -10.40 -10.91 -30.18
C PHE A 164 -11.39 -10.54 -31.29
N ARG A 165 -11.92 -9.32 -31.31
CA ARG A 165 -12.84 -8.85 -32.37
C ARG A 165 -12.14 -8.48 -33.68
N THR A 166 -10.83 -8.21 -33.64
CA THR A 166 -10.03 -7.87 -34.82
C THR A 166 -9.35 -9.07 -35.50
N LEU A 167 -9.46 -10.27 -34.91
CA LEU A 167 -9.00 -11.55 -35.47
C LEU A 167 -10.15 -12.27 -36.18
#